data_AF-A0A7W7CEP9-F1
#
_entry.id   AF-A0A7W7CEP9-F1
#
_cell.length_a   1.000
_cell.length_b   1.000
_cell.length_c   1.000
_cell.angle_alpha   90.00
_cell.angle_beta   90.00
_cell.angle_gamma   90.00
#
_symmetry.space_group_name_H-M   'P 1'
#
loop_
_entity.id
_entity.type
_entity.pdbx_description
1 polymer ?
#
loop_
_entity_poly.entity_id
_entity_poly.type
_entity_poly.pdbx_seq_one_letter_code
_entity_poly.pdbx_strand_id
1 'polypeptide(L)' 'MPGQLTLQGKVSAGVESGCLVMESGGKQYLLVGGDPAVVKPGAEVEVRGVLKPDLASFCQQGEPLEVSSAKGR' A
#
# COMPACT_ATOMS: atom_id res chain seq x y z
N MET A 1 -1.87 18.47 -1.45
CA MET A 1 -1.49 18.32 -2.87
C MET A 1 -2.55 17.47 -3.55
N PRO A 2 -3.05 17.82 -4.74
CA PRO A 2 -4.02 16.98 -5.42
C PRO A 2 -3.39 15.59 -5.65
N GLY A 3 -4.08 14.53 -5.22
CA GLY A 3 -3.64 13.14 -5.43
C GLY A 3 -3.11 12.39 -4.20
N GLN A 4 -2.96 13.03 -3.03
CA GLN A 4 -2.58 12.29 -1.81
C GLN A 4 -3.81 11.64 -1.16
N LEU A 5 -3.76 10.31 -1.00
CA LEU A 5 -4.80 9.48 -0.41
C LEU A 5 -4.36 9.03 0.99
N THR A 6 -5.31 8.93 1.92
CA THR A 6 -5.10 8.26 3.21
C THR A 6 -5.92 6.98 3.21
N LEU A 7 -5.27 5.86 3.49
CA LEU A 7 -5.88 4.54 3.59
C LEU A 7 -5.64 3.98 4.98
N GLN A 8 -6.61 3.21 5.46
CA GLN A 8 -6.50 2.48 6.72
C GLN A 8 -6.87 1.03 6.45
N GLY A 9 -6.05 0.11 6.94
CA GLY A 9 -6.30 -1.30 6.71
C GLY A 9 -5.17 -2.17 7.22
N LYS A 10 -5.34 -3.46 6.93
CA LYS A 10 -4.34 -4.48 7.23
C LYS A 10 -3.47 -4.72 6.01
N VAL A 11 -2.15 -4.68 6.21
CA VAL A 11 -1.18 -5.06 5.19
C VAL A 11 -1.15 -6.59 5.08
N SER A 12 -1.19 -7.08 3.85
CA SER A 12 -1.09 -8.49 3.49
C SER A 12 0.07 -8.69 2.52
N ALA A 13 0.61 -9.91 2.49
CA ALA A 13 1.52 -10.30 1.43
C ALA A 13 0.74 -10.43 0.11
N GLY A 14 1.29 -9.91 -0.98
CA GLY A 14 0.79 -10.20 -2.33
C GLY A 14 1.17 -11.61 -2.77
N VAL A 15 0.53 -12.08 -3.85
CA VAL A 15 0.88 -13.35 -4.52
C VAL A 15 2.34 -13.37 -4.98
N GLU A 16 2.82 -12.35 -5.69
CA GLU A 16 4.24 -12.24 -6.03
C GLU A 16 5.09 -11.91 -4.79
N SER A 17 6.24 -12.58 -4.68
CA SER A 17 7.14 -12.46 -3.52
C SER A 17 7.62 -11.02 -3.34
N GLY A 18 7.51 -10.52 -2.10
CA GLY A 18 7.94 -9.16 -1.73
C GLY A 18 6.91 -8.07 -2.00
N CYS A 19 5.80 -8.38 -2.66
CA CYS A 19 4.70 -7.43 -2.85
C CYS A 19 3.88 -7.30 -1.57
N LEU A 20 3.49 -6.06 -1.25
CA LEU A 20 2.62 -5.76 -0.11
C LEU A 20 1.33 -5.16 -0.63
N VAL A 21 0.20 -5.73 -0.23
CA VAL A 21 -1.12 -5.24 -0.61
C VAL A 21 -1.92 -4.85 0.61
N MET A 22 -2.86 -3.95 0.46
CA MET A 22 -3.77 -3.55 1.52
C MET A 22 -5.17 -3.37 0.97
N GLU A 23 -6.15 -3.95 1.66
CA GLU A 23 -7.55 -3.69 1.39
C GLU A 23 -8.01 -2.48 2.21
N SER A 24 -8.66 -1.53 1.55
CA SER A 24 -9.25 -0.36 2.19
C SER A 24 -10.47 0.11 1.41
N GLY A 25 -11.61 0.27 2.07
CA GLY A 25 -12.84 0.77 1.44
C GLY A 25 -13.33 -0.09 0.27
N GLY A 26 -13.12 -1.40 0.31
CA GLY A 26 -13.55 -2.34 -0.75
C GLY A 26 -12.65 -2.36 -2.00
N LYS A 27 -11.48 -1.70 -1.95
CA LYS A 27 -10.47 -1.75 -3.01
C LYS A 27 -9.16 -2.32 -2.46
N GLN A 28 -8.41 -2.98 -3.33
CA GLN A 28 -7.07 -3.46 -3.03
C GLN A 28 -6.03 -2.51 -3.64
N TYR A 29 -5.01 -2.18 -2.85
CA TYR A 29 -3.91 -1.31 -3.24
C TYR A 29 -2.58 -2.03 -3.11
N LEU A 30 -1.69 -1.83 -4.07
CA LEU A 30 -0.28 -2.24 -3.97
C LEU A 30 0.49 -1.14 -3.24
N LEU A 31 1.10 -1.47 -2.11
CA LEU A 31 1.93 -0.54 -1.36
C LEU A 31 3.35 -0.55 -1.91
N VAL A 32 3.77 0.58 -2.48
CA VAL A 32 5.11 0.77 -3.02
C VAL A 32 5.92 1.63 -2.06
N GLY A 33 6.98 1.06 -1.50
CA GLY A 33 7.83 1.72 -0.50
C GLY A 33 7.24 1.72 0.91
N GLY A 34 7.54 2.78 1.67
CA GLY A 34 7.19 2.87 3.09
C GLY A 34 8.24 2.25 4.01
N ASP A 35 8.11 2.50 5.31
CA ASP A 35 9.01 1.94 6.33
C ASP A 35 8.71 0.44 6.54
N PRO A 36 9.64 -0.49 6.25
CA PRO A 36 9.42 -1.92 6.40
C PRO A 36 9.22 -2.37 7.85
N ALA A 37 9.57 -1.55 8.85
CA ALA A 37 9.24 -1.84 10.24
C ALA A 37 7.74 -1.70 10.53
N VAL A 38 7.05 -0.85 9.76
CA VAL A 38 5.63 -0.49 9.91
C VAL A 38 4.77 -1.16 8.84
N VAL A 39 5.12 -1.02 7.56
CA VAL A 39 4.39 -1.57 6.41
C VAL A 39 4.87 -2.99 6.17
N LYS A 40 4.29 -3.95 6.89
CA LYS A 40 4.65 -5.37 6.81
C LYS A 40 3.41 -6.26 6.93
N PRO A 41 3.44 -7.49 6.38
CA PRO A 41 2.29 -8.39 6.44
C PRO A 41 1.79 -8.58 7.88
N GLY A 42 0.47 -8.49 8.06
CA GLY A 42 -0.19 -8.60 9.35
C GLY A 42 -0.35 -7.28 10.11
N ALA A 43 0.38 -6.21 9.75
CA ALA A 43 0.28 -4.93 10.44
C ALA A 43 -1.00 -4.18 10.07
N GLU A 44 -1.66 -3.59 11.08
CA GLU A 44 -2.72 -2.60 10.89
C GLU A 44 -2.11 -1.21 10.90
N VAL A 45 -2.31 -0.45 9.83
CA VAL A 45 -1.63 0.82 9.60
C VAL A 45 -2.56 1.87 9.00
N GLU A 46 -2.22 3.13 9.23
CA GLU A 46 -2.67 4.25 8.41
C GLU A 46 -1.55 4.62 7.44
N VAL A 47 -1.82 4.52 6.15
CA VAL A 47 -0.89 4.85 5.07
C VAL A 47 -1.36 6.12 4.38
N ARG A 48 -0.43 7.04 4.12
CA ARG A 48 -0.65 8.16 3.21
C ARG A 48 0.26 8.01 2.01
N GLY A 49 -0.28 8.20 0.82
CA GLY A 49 0.48 8.02 -0.41
C GLY A 49 -0.20 8.67 -1.60
N VAL A 50 0.37 8.48 -2.79
CA VAL A 50 -0.19 8.98 -4.05
C VAL A 50 -0.46 7.80 -4.96
N LEU A 51 -1.64 7.77 -5.59
CA LEU A 51 -1.96 6.73 -6.58
C LEU A 51 -1.07 6.91 -7.81
N LYS A 52 -0.51 5.80 -8.28
CA LYS A 52 0.36 5.73 -9.46
C LYS A 52 -0.14 4.63 -10.41
N PRO A 53 -1.33 4.79 -11.03
CA PRO A 53 -1.92 3.76 -11.88
C PRO A 53 -1.03 3.38 -13.08
N ASP A 54 -0.22 4.31 -13.57
CA ASP A 54 0.71 4.09 -14.68
C ASP A 54 2.08 3.55 -14.25
N LEU A 55 2.28 3.27 -12.95
CA LEU A 55 3.53 2.69 -12.46
C LEU A 55 3.63 1.24 -12.90
N ALA A 56 4.61 0.95 -13.75
CA ALA A 56 4.96 -0.41 -14.11
C ALA A 56 5.32 -1.21 -12.84
N SER A 57 4.59 -2.31 -12.60
CA SER A 57 4.78 -3.18 -11.45
C SER A 57 4.73 -4.64 -11.88
N PHE A 58 5.60 -5.45 -11.28
CA PHE A 58 5.59 -6.90 -11.47
C PHE A 58 4.55 -7.60 -10.60
N CYS A 59 3.96 -6.92 -9.61
CA CYS A 59 3.07 -7.52 -8.61
C CYS A 59 1.65 -7.80 -9.11
N GLN A 60 1.27 -7.27 -10.29
CA GLN A 60 -0.02 -7.49 -11.00
C GLN A 60 -1.30 -7.48 -10.13
N GLN A 61 -1.27 -6.84 -8.96
CA GLN A 61 -2.31 -6.91 -7.94
C GLN A 61 -2.53 -5.55 -7.29
N GLY A 62 -3.79 -5.11 -7.28
CA GLY A 62 -4.17 -3.84 -6.70
C GLY A 62 -3.67 -2.63 -7.48
N GLU A 63 -4.21 -1.46 -7.13
CA GLU A 63 -3.77 -0.19 -7.72
C GLU A 63 -2.50 0.30 -7.00
N PRO A 64 -1.39 0.62 -7.71
CA PRO A 64 -0.18 1.09 -7.06
C PRO A 64 -0.38 2.40 -6.30
N LEU A 65 0.01 2.39 -5.03
CA LEU A 65 0.07 3.55 -4.15
C LEU A 65 1.51 3.72 -3.66
N GLU A 66 2.13 4.82 -4.08
CA GLU A 66 3.46 5.20 -3.60
C GLU A 66 3.33 5.77 -2.18
N VAL A 67 3.89 5.06 -1.20
CA VAL A 67 3.75 5.38 0.22
C VAL A 67 4.65 6.55 0.59
N SER A 68 4.03 7.65 1.00
CA SER A 68 4.72 8.85 1.51
C SER A 68 4.95 8.82 3.03
N SER A 69 4.03 8.21 3.77
CA SER A 69 4.16 8.00 5.22
C SER A 69 3.26 6.85 5.66
N ALA A 70 3.71 6.09 6.66
CA ALA A 70 2.88 5.08 7.31
C ALA A 70 3.10 5.14 8.83
N LYS A 71 2.05 4.82 9.59
CA LYS A 71 2.12 4.66 11.05
C LYS A 71 1.29 3.45 11.48
N GLY A 72 1.78 2.75 12.50
CA GLY A 72 1.02 1.68 13.16
C GLY A 72 -0.22 2.25 13.85
N ARG A 73 -1.26 1.42 13.91
CA ARG A 73 -2.46 1.70 14.71
C ARG A 73 -2.34 1.13 16.12
#